data_AF-A0A097ERR9-F1
#
_entry.id   AF-A0A097ERR9-F1
#
_cell.length_a   1.000
_cell.length_b   1.000
_cell.length_c   1.000
_cell.angle_alpha   90.00
_cell.angle_beta   90.00
_cell.angle_gamma   90.00
#
_symmetry.space_group_name_H-M   'P 1'
#
loop_
_entity.id
_entity.type
_entity.pdbx_description
1 polymer ?
#
loop_
_entity_poly.entity_id
_entity_poly.type
_entity_poly.pdbx_seq_one_letter_code
_entity_poly.pdbx_strand_id
1 'polypeptide(L)'
;MNPFKKIYSFIESFWNYLEESQDKNFRLIHISVAILVIVQILDSDYVHTKYGLTWGAYLHICVGCAIAVLSIFMIIAAFEKRGLRYYYPYLFNNYSAIKSDLVEILKFKWPNARSGSIAAVVQGLGLLALVIAWASGFFWFTSWNFESKYSHDIKELHESLVTLIEIYIYAHGLMGLLHFVVQRYFPRFISDIKE
;
A
#
# COMPACT_ATOMS: atom_id res chain seq x y z
N MET A 1 -19.54 30.60 -2.36
CA MET A 1 -19.61 29.24 -2.95
C MET A 1 -19.89 28.25 -1.84
N ASN A 2 -20.96 27.46 -1.96
CA ASN A 2 -21.42 26.51 -0.93
C ASN A 2 -20.29 25.50 -0.56
N PRO A 3 -19.98 25.29 0.74
CA PRO A 3 -18.96 24.33 1.17
C PRO A 3 -19.18 22.91 0.63
N PHE A 4 -20.43 22.46 0.49
CA PHE A 4 -20.75 21.16 -0.10
C PHE A 4 -20.30 21.05 -1.57
N LYS A 5 -20.43 22.15 -2.34
CA LYS A 5 -19.99 22.18 -3.74
C LYS A 5 -18.46 22.11 -3.86
N LYS A 6 -17.73 22.70 -2.91
CA LYS A 6 -16.26 22.59 -2.86
C LYS A 6 -15.80 21.16 -2.56
N ILE A 7 -16.43 20.51 -1.57
CA ILE A 7 -16.12 19.13 -1.19
C ILE A 7 -16.41 18.19 -2.36
N TYR A 8 -17.58 18.31 -2.99
CA TYR A 8 -17.94 17.49 -4.15
C TYR A 8 -16.93 17.63 -5.29
N SER A 9 -16.58 18.86 -5.68
CA SER A 9 -15.59 19.11 -6.74
C SER A 9 -14.20 18.57 -6.41
N PHE A 10 -13.82 18.56 -5.13
CA PHE A 10 -12.57 17.98 -4.68
C PHE A 10 -12.58 16.46 -4.83
N ILE A 11 -13.64 15.79 -4.34
CA ILE A 11 -13.81 14.33 -4.41
C ILE A 11 -13.86 13.88 -5.87
N GLU A 12 -14.66 14.53 -6.71
CA GLU A 12 -14.77 14.22 -8.14
C GLU A 12 -13.41 14.32 -8.84
N SER A 13 -12.66 15.38 -8.59
CA SER A 13 -11.34 15.55 -9.18
C SER A 13 -10.31 14.56 -8.66
N PHE A 14 -10.39 14.18 -7.38
CA PHE A 14 -9.52 13.15 -6.82
C PHE A 14 -9.85 11.79 -7.44
N TRP A 15 -11.12 11.49 -7.66
CA TRP A 15 -11.55 10.28 -8.35
C TRP A 15 -11.03 10.24 -9.79
N ASN A 16 -11.12 11.35 -10.53
CA ASN A 16 -10.56 11.45 -11.89
C ASN A 16 -9.03 11.26 -11.90
N TYR A 17 -8.32 11.82 -10.91
CA TYR A 17 -6.88 11.59 -10.74
C TYR A 17 -6.55 10.11 -10.52
N LEU A 18 -7.35 9.41 -9.70
CA LEU A 18 -7.19 7.96 -9.54
C LEU A 18 -7.48 7.20 -10.84
N GLU A 19 -8.46 7.64 -11.62
CA GLU A 19 -8.80 7.08 -12.94
C GLU A 19 -7.67 7.20 -13.96
N GLU A 20 -6.98 8.34 -13.98
CA GLU A 20 -5.81 8.54 -14.85
C GLU A 20 -4.63 7.63 -14.44
N SER A 21 -4.48 7.36 -13.14
CA SER A 21 -3.33 6.61 -12.62
C SER A 21 -3.50 5.08 -12.63
N GLN A 22 -4.73 4.58 -12.54
CA GLN A 22 -5.08 3.17 -12.37
C GLN A 22 -6.31 2.80 -13.17
N ASP A 23 -6.28 1.65 -13.87
CA ASP A 23 -7.48 1.13 -14.52
C ASP A 23 -8.53 0.72 -13.47
N LYS A 24 -9.78 0.60 -13.93
CA LYS A 24 -10.94 0.37 -13.06
C LYS A 24 -10.78 -0.88 -12.18
N ASN A 25 -10.33 -2.00 -12.74
CA ASN A 25 -10.26 -3.26 -12.01
C ASN A 25 -9.17 -3.20 -10.94
N PHE A 26 -7.97 -2.72 -11.32
CA PHE A 26 -6.87 -2.54 -10.38
C PHE A 26 -7.25 -1.56 -9.26
N ARG A 27 -7.92 -0.46 -9.59
CA ARG A 27 -8.37 0.54 -8.61
C ARG A 27 -9.34 -0.03 -7.60
N LEU A 28 -10.32 -0.84 -8.04
CA LEU A 28 -11.28 -1.49 -7.14
C LEU A 28 -10.60 -2.44 -6.16
N ILE A 29 -9.66 -3.28 -6.65
CA ILE A 29 -8.88 -4.17 -5.79
C ILE A 29 -8.03 -3.35 -4.82
N HIS A 30 -7.32 -2.33 -5.30
CA HIS A 30 -6.47 -1.47 -4.49
C HIS A 30 -7.23 -0.78 -3.35
N ILE A 31 -8.38 -0.15 -3.64
CA ILE A 31 -9.23 0.49 -2.62
C ILE A 31 -9.77 -0.56 -1.63
N SER A 32 -10.19 -1.73 -2.12
CA SER A 32 -10.68 -2.80 -1.24
C SER A 32 -9.59 -3.28 -0.28
N VAL A 33 -8.39 -3.55 -0.78
CA VAL A 33 -7.24 -3.94 0.04
C VAL A 33 -6.91 -2.84 1.05
N ALA A 34 -6.86 -1.56 0.63
CA ALA A 34 -6.59 -0.45 1.52
C ALA A 34 -7.60 -0.36 2.68
N ILE A 35 -8.90 -0.49 2.38
CA ILE A 35 -9.96 -0.49 3.41
C ILE A 35 -9.79 -1.68 4.36
N LEU A 36 -9.58 -2.89 3.84
CA LEU A 36 -9.44 -4.09 4.67
C LEU A 36 -8.19 -4.03 5.55
N VAL A 37 -7.07 -3.48 5.06
CA VAL A 37 -5.86 -3.27 5.86
C VAL A 37 -6.12 -2.26 6.99
N ILE A 38 -6.85 -1.18 6.72
CA ILE A 38 -7.25 -0.23 7.78
C ILE A 38 -8.12 -0.94 8.83
N VAL A 39 -9.08 -1.76 8.40
CA VAL A 39 -9.89 -2.58 9.32
C VAL A 39 -9.01 -3.49 10.17
N GLN A 40 -7.99 -4.13 9.59
CA GLN A 40 -7.07 -4.99 10.34
C GLN A 40 -6.29 -4.25 11.42
N ILE A 41 -5.79 -3.06 11.10
CA ILE A 41 -5.05 -2.23 12.06
C ILE A 41 -5.98 -1.86 13.21
N LEU A 42 -7.22 -1.43 12.91
CA LEU A 42 -8.20 -1.05 13.93
C LEU A 42 -8.71 -2.23 14.77
N ASP A 43 -8.85 -3.41 14.18
CA ASP A 43 -9.34 -4.61 14.87
C ASP A 43 -8.25 -5.31 15.71
N SER A 44 -6.97 -5.02 15.43
CA SER A 44 -5.83 -5.67 16.09
C SER A 44 -5.87 -5.58 17.63
N ASP A 45 -6.37 -4.46 18.17
CA ASP A 45 -6.52 -4.24 19.62
C ASP A 45 -7.48 -5.24 20.30
N TYR A 46 -8.37 -5.87 19.52
CA TYR A 46 -9.38 -6.81 20.00
C TYR A 46 -8.98 -8.27 19.83
N VAL A 47 -7.76 -8.55 19.35
CA VAL A 47 -7.27 -9.90 19.12
C VAL A 47 -6.70 -10.49 20.40
N HIS A 48 -7.46 -11.40 21.02
CA HIS A 48 -6.99 -12.23 22.11
C HIS A 48 -7.18 -13.72 21.81
N THR A 49 -6.17 -14.51 22.18
CA THR A 49 -6.07 -15.95 21.88
C THR A 49 -5.81 -16.82 23.11
N LYS A 50 -5.63 -16.22 24.29
CA LYS A 50 -5.21 -16.91 25.54
C LYS A 50 -6.24 -17.88 26.12
N TYR A 51 -7.53 -17.61 25.90
CA TYR A 51 -8.65 -18.40 26.45
C TYR A 51 -9.62 -18.86 25.35
N GLY A 52 -9.13 -18.97 24.11
CA GLY A 52 -9.94 -19.15 22.90
C GLY A 52 -9.95 -17.90 22.02
N LEU A 53 -10.57 -18.00 20.84
CA LEU A 53 -10.69 -16.90 19.89
C LEU A 53 -11.79 -15.92 20.32
N THR A 54 -11.40 -14.67 20.45
CA THR A 54 -12.34 -13.54 20.58
C THR A 54 -13.02 -13.25 19.24
N TRP A 55 -14.13 -12.48 19.28
CA TRP A 55 -14.79 -12.03 18.04
C TRP A 55 -13.83 -11.23 17.15
N GLY A 56 -12.96 -10.41 17.75
CA GLY A 56 -11.91 -9.67 17.04
C GLY A 56 -10.90 -10.62 16.40
N ALA A 57 -10.44 -11.66 17.12
CA ALA A 57 -9.58 -12.67 16.52
C ALA A 57 -10.23 -13.38 15.30
N TYR A 58 -11.53 -13.70 15.35
CA TYR A 58 -12.24 -14.25 14.19
C TYR A 58 -12.31 -13.26 13.02
N LEU A 59 -12.65 -11.99 13.30
CA LEU A 59 -12.69 -10.94 12.29
C LEU A 59 -11.31 -10.76 11.64
N HIS A 60 -10.27 -10.61 12.46
CA HIS A 60 -8.88 -10.48 12.05
C HIS A 60 -8.44 -11.64 11.14
N ILE A 61 -8.76 -12.89 11.49
CA ILE A 61 -8.44 -14.05 10.66
C ILE A 61 -9.19 -13.99 9.33
N CYS A 62 -10.50 -13.78 9.34
CA CYS A 62 -11.33 -13.75 8.13
C CYS A 62 -10.92 -12.62 7.18
N VAL A 63 -10.72 -11.41 7.69
CA VAL A 63 -10.24 -10.26 6.92
C VAL A 63 -8.82 -10.50 6.42
N GLY A 64 -7.96 -11.16 7.21
CA GLY A 64 -6.58 -11.48 6.84
C GLY A 64 -6.53 -12.45 5.67
N CYS A 65 -7.37 -13.48 5.67
CA CYS A 65 -7.53 -14.38 4.55
C CYS A 65 -8.04 -13.65 3.29
N ALA A 66 -9.01 -12.75 3.43
CA ALA A 66 -9.52 -11.95 2.31
C ALA A 66 -8.42 -11.04 1.71
N ILE A 67 -7.63 -10.38 2.55
CA ILE A 67 -6.47 -9.58 2.13
C ILE A 67 -5.44 -10.46 1.41
N ALA A 68 -5.11 -11.64 1.95
CA ALA A 68 -4.15 -12.54 1.31
C ALA A 68 -4.58 -12.87 -0.13
N VAL A 69 -5.83 -13.27 -0.33
CA VAL A 69 -6.38 -13.58 -1.66
C VAL A 69 -6.37 -12.35 -2.59
N LEU A 70 -6.88 -11.20 -2.13
CA LEU A 70 -6.92 -9.98 -2.93
C LEU A 70 -5.52 -9.45 -3.26
N SER A 71 -4.56 -9.60 -2.34
CA SER A 71 -3.17 -9.20 -2.55
C SER A 71 -2.50 -10.03 -3.64
N ILE A 72 -2.79 -11.33 -3.72
CA ILE A 72 -2.27 -12.20 -4.79
C ILE A 72 -2.79 -11.70 -6.15
N PHE A 73 -4.09 -11.43 -6.28
CA PHE A 73 -4.65 -10.85 -7.51
C PHE A 73 -4.03 -9.50 -7.84
N MET A 74 -3.85 -8.63 -6.84
CA MET A 74 -3.22 -7.31 -7.02
C MET A 74 -1.77 -7.43 -7.50
N ILE A 75 -0.98 -8.34 -6.94
CA ILE A 75 0.42 -8.57 -7.31
C ILE A 75 0.52 -9.13 -8.74
N ILE A 76 -0.31 -10.11 -9.08
CA ILE A 76 -0.36 -10.67 -10.45
C ILE A 76 -0.70 -9.55 -11.42
N ALA A 77 -1.78 -8.80 -11.19
CA ALA A 77 -2.18 -7.70 -12.06
C ALA A 77 -1.10 -6.61 -12.17
N ALA A 78 -0.43 -6.28 -11.06
CA ALA A 78 0.65 -5.30 -11.03
C ALA A 78 1.84 -5.73 -11.90
N PHE A 79 2.25 -7.00 -11.80
CA PHE A 79 3.39 -7.53 -12.54
C PHE A 79 3.07 -7.86 -14.00
N GLU A 80 1.87 -8.32 -14.31
CA GLU A 80 1.43 -8.50 -15.70
C GLU A 80 1.37 -7.17 -16.43
N LYS A 81 0.87 -6.11 -15.78
CA LYS A 81 0.70 -4.80 -16.42
C LYS A 81 2.01 -4.02 -16.58
N ARG A 82 2.90 -4.08 -15.60
CA ARG A 82 4.10 -3.21 -15.57
C ARG A 82 5.43 -3.97 -15.48
N GLY A 83 5.41 -5.25 -15.12
CA GLY A 83 6.60 -6.08 -14.93
C GLY A 83 7.33 -5.81 -13.61
N LEU A 84 8.15 -6.78 -13.19
CA LEU A 84 8.92 -6.71 -11.93
C LEU A 84 9.93 -5.53 -11.93
N ARG A 85 10.54 -5.25 -13.08
CA ARG A 85 11.54 -4.17 -13.27
C ARG A 85 10.97 -2.78 -12.97
N TYR A 86 9.67 -2.59 -13.16
CA TYR A 86 9.01 -1.32 -12.89
C TYR A 86 9.10 -0.95 -11.41
N TYR A 87 8.87 -1.92 -10.52
CA TYR A 87 8.81 -1.72 -9.07
C TYR A 87 10.16 -1.91 -8.38
N TYR A 88 11.00 -2.83 -8.90
CA TYR A 88 12.24 -3.23 -8.24
C TYR A 88 13.47 -3.05 -9.15
N PRO A 89 13.74 -1.81 -9.63
CA PRO A 89 14.78 -1.55 -10.62
C PRO A 89 16.20 -1.85 -10.09
N TYR A 90 16.39 -1.76 -8.77
CA TYR A 90 17.65 -2.05 -8.08
C TYR A 90 18.05 -3.53 -8.15
N LEU A 91 17.09 -4.46 -8.27
CA LEU A 91 17.38 -5.88 -8.51
C LEU A 91 18.00 -6.13 -9.90
N PHE A 92 17.90 -5.14 -10.79
CA PHE A 92 18.43 -5.18 -12.15
C PHE A 92 19.56 -4.18 -12.37
N ASN A 93 20.16 -3.65 -11.29
CA ASN A 93 21.18 -2.62 -11.33
C ASN A 93 20.78 -1.35 -12.12
N ASN A 94 19.49 -1.06 -12.23
CA ASN A 94 18.99 0.15 -12.87
C ASN A 94 18.63 1.20 -11.81
N TYR A 95 19.37 2.30 -11.79
CA TYR A 95 19.16 3.40 -10.84
C TYR A 95 18.91 4.75 -11.55
N SER A 96 18.76 4.76 -12.88
CA SER A 96 18.69 6.00 -13.66
C SER A 96 17.47 6.85 -13.28
N ALA A 97 16.29 6.23 -13.21
CA ALA A 97 15.05 6.91 -12.85
C ALA A 97 15.07 7.43 -11.41
N ILE A 98 15.57 6.65 -10.44
CA ILE A 98 15.74 7.10 -9.05
C ILE A 98 16.66 8.32 -8.98
N LYS A 99 17.81 8.29 -9.66
CA LYS A 99 18.75 9.43 -9.70
C LYS A 99 18.11 10.67 -10.31
N SER A 100 17.36 10.49 -11.40
CA SER A 100 16.60 11.58 -12.03
C SER A 100 15.58 12.18 -11.07
N ASP A 101 14.82 11.36 -10.35
CA ASP A 101 13.82 11.82 -9.39
C ASP A 101 14.44 12.60 -8.24
N LEU A 102 15.59 12.15 -7.73
CA LEU A 102 16.33 12.89 -6.71
C LEU A 102 16.74 14.29 -7.21
N VAL A 103 17.20 14.39 -8.46
CA VAL A 103 17.54 15.70 -9.07
C VAL A 103 16.31 16.57 -9.21
N GLU A 104 15.15 16.01 -9.55
CA GLU A 104 13.89 16.77 -9.64
C GLU A 104 13.42 17.27 -8.27
N ILE A 105 13.46 16.41 -7.25
CA ILE A 105 13.12 16.77 -5.87
C ILE A 105 14.02 17.93 -5.38
N LEU A 106 15.33 17.88 -5.68
CA LEU A 106 16.25 18.97 -5.37
C LEU A 106 15.94 20.27 -6.12
N LYS A 107 15.26 20.19 -7.27
CA LYS A 107 14.74 21.35 -8.02
C LYS A 107 13.32 21.76 -7.60
N PHE A 108 12.81 21.23 -6.48
CA PHE A 108 11.44 21.41 -6.00
C PHE A 108 10.37 20.97 -7.02
N LYS A 109 10.72 19.98 -7.86
CA LYS A 109 9.80 19.30 -8.77
C LYS A 109 9.37 17.97 -8.16
N TRP A 110 8.09 17.63 -8.32
CA TRP A 110 7.47 16.40 -7.87
C TRP A 110 7.53 15.38 -9.00
N PRO A 111 8.32 14.30 -8.86
CA PRO A 111 8.51 13.32 -9.93
C PRO A 111 7.23 12.56 -10.26
N ASN A 112 6.98 12.32 -11.55
CA ASN A 112 5.88 11.45 -11.98
C ASN A 112 6.22 9.97 -11.77
N ALA A 113 5.19 9.16 -11.52
CA ALA A 113 5.34 7.72 -11.45
C ALA A 113 5.65 7.12 -12.83
N ARG A 114 6.83 6.54 -12.97
CA ARG A 114 7.30 5.83 -14.17
C ARG A 114 8.20 4.66 -13.80
N SER A 115 8.61 3.86 -14.78
CA SER A 115 9.40 2.64 -14.54
C SER A 115 10.67 2.94 -13.74
N GLY A 116 10.82 2.30 -12.59
CA GLY A 116 11.97 2.46 -11.71
C GLY A 116 12.08 3.82 -10.99
N SER A 117 11.07 4.69 -11.11
CA SER A 117 10.98 5.93 -10.31
C SER A 117 10.85 5.64 -8.81
N ILE A 118 11.13 6.63 -7.97
CA ILE A 118 10.91 6.57 -6.53
C ILE A 118 9.45 6.21 -6.22
N ALA A 119 8.50 6.78 -6.96
CA ALA A 119 7.08 6.46 -6.78
C ALA A 119 6.76 4.99 -7.09
N ALA A 120 7.36 4.42 -8.15
CA ALA A 120 7.21 3.01 -8.48
C ALA A 120 7.88 2.09 -7.46
N VAL A 121 9.04 2.48 -6.94
CA VAL A 121 9.74 1.77 -5.85
C VAL A 121 8.88 1.74 -4.59
N VAL A 122 8.32 2.89 -4.18
CA VAL A 122 7.40 2.95 -3.03
C VAL A 122 6.23 2.00 -3.24
N GLN A 123 5.57 2.02 -4.42
CA GLN A 123 4.50 1.06 -4.74
C GLN A 123 4.95 -0.40 -4.58
N GLY A 124 6.16 -0.74 -5.04
CA GLY A 124 6.75 -2.06 -4.87
C GLY A 124 6.96 -2.44 -3.40
N LEU A 125 7.51 -1.53 -2.59
CA LEU A 125 7.69 -1.74 -1.15
C LEU A 125 6.36 -1.99 -0.44
N GLY A 126 5.28 -1.33 -0.87
CA GLY A 126 3.92 -1.60 -0.39
C GLY A 126 3.45 -3.01 -0.68
N LEU A 127 3.65 -3.49 -1.91
CA LEU A 127 3.33 -4.87 -2.29
C LEU A 127 4.13 -5.88 -1.46
N LEU A 128 5.43 -5.62 -1.25
CA LEU A 128 6.29 -6.48 -0.44
C LEU A 128 5.86 -6.50 1.03
N ALA A 129 5.62 -5.33 1.63
CA ALA A 129 5.14 -5.22 3.01
C ALA A 129 3.81 -5.95 3.20
N LEU A 130 2.91 -5.89 2.21
CA LEU A 130 1.62 -6.57 2.25
C LEU A 130 1.80 -8.09 2.29
N VAL A 131 2.72 -8.62 1.47
CA VAL A 131 3.07 -10.06 1.48
C VAL A 131 3.66 -10.49 2.80
N ILE A 132 4.61 -9.72 3.33
CA ILE A 132 5.24 -10.01 4.63
C ILE A 132 4.19 -10.04 5.75
N ALA A 133 3.24 -9.09 5.74
CA ALA A 133 2.19 -9.01 6.75
C ALA A 133 1.27 -10.24 6.73
N TRP A 134 0.68 -10.61 5.58
CA TRP A 134 -0.22 -11.77 5.56
C TRP A 134 0.52 -13.10 5.71
N ALA A 135 1.77 -13.20 5.22
CA ALA A 135 2.57 -14.42 5.39
C ALA A 135 2.95 -14.64 6.86
N SER A 136 3.41 -13.60 7.56
CA SER A 136 3.69 -13.68 9.00
C SER A 136 2.43 -13.97 9.82
N GLY A 137 1.28 -13.38 9.46
CA GLY A 137 -0.01 -13.68 10.09
C GLY A 137 -0.43 -15.15 9.88
N PHE A 138 -0.21 -15.70 8.68
CA PHE A 138 -0.46 -17.12 8.41
C PHE A 138 0.44 -18.04 9.24
N PHE A 139 1.72 -17.71 9.38
CA PHE A 139 2.64 -18.46 10.25
C PHE A 139 2.21 -18.39 11.71
N TRP A 140 1.78 -17.22 12.19
CA TRP A 140 1.26 -17.09 13.54
C TRP A 140 0.00 -17.95 13.74
N PHE A 141 -0.98 -17.84 12.84
CA PHE A 141 -2.21 -18.64 12.88
C PHE A 141 -1.90 -20.13 12.91
N THR A 142 -1.00 -20.59 12.05
CA THR A 142 -0.58 -22.00 12.00
C THR A 142 0.09 -22.43 13.31
N SER A 143 1.03 -21.62 13.82
CA SER A 143 1.73 -21.87 15.08
C SER A 143 0.77 -21.96 16.28
N TRP A 144 -0.23 -21.08 16.32
CA TRP A 144 -1.28 -21.11 17.34
C TRP A 144 -2.17 -22.36 17.24
N ASN A 145 -2.62 -22.74 16.04
CA ASN A 145 -3.48 -23.93 15.86
C ASN A 145 -2.78 -25.25 16.22
N PHE A 146 -1.46 -25.32 16.10
CA PHE A 146 -0.67 -26.49 16.48
C PHE A 146 -0.12 -26.42 17.91
N GLU A 147 -0.57 -25.47 18.73
CA GLU A 147 -0.13 -25.28 20.11
C GLU A 147 1.41 -25.19 20.25
N SER A 148 2.06 -24.58 19.25
CA SER A 148 3.50 -24.46 19.23
C SER A 148 3.99 -23.55 20.35
N LYS A 149 5.07 -23.96 21.02
CA LYS A 149 5.75 -23.15 22.06
C LYS A 149 6.28 -21.80 21.56
N TYR A 150 6.44 -21.63 20.24
CA TYR A 150 6.89 -20.39 19.61
C TYR A 150 5.74 -19.48 19.15
N SER A 151 4.48 -19.83 19.46
CA SER A 151 3.31 -19.05 19.02
C SER A 151 3.38 -17.59 19.48
N HIS A 152 3.88 -17.35 20.69
CA HIS A 152 4.09 -16.00 21.22
C HIS A 152 5.15 -15.22 20.44
N ASP A 153 6.33 -15.80 20.23
CA ASP A 153 7.42 -15.13 19.51
C ASP A 153 7.03 -14.81 18.06
N ILE A 154 6.27 -15.70 17.41
CA ILE A 154 5.79 -15.49 16.04
C ILE A 154 4.70 -14.39 16.01
N LYS A 155 3.87 -14.27 17.04
CA LYS A 155 2.93 -13.15 17.21
C LYS A 155 3.69 -11.82 17.30
N GLU A 156 4.68 -11.73 18.18
CA GLU A 156 5.49 -10.50 18.33
C GLU A 156 6.21 -10.12 17.03
N LEU A 157 6.71 -11.13 16.30
CA LEU A 157 7.30 -10.92 14.98
C LEU A 157 6.27 -10.38 13.99
N HIS A 158 5.06 -10.96 13.94
CA HIS A 158 3.98 -10.46 13.08
C HIS A 158 3.63 -9.01 13.41
N GLU A 159 3.44 -8.66 14.69
CA GLU A 159 3.17 -7.29 15.14
C GLU A 159 4.28 -6.31 14.71
N SER A 160 5.54 -6.72 14.89
CA SER A 160 6.70 -5.93 14.46
C SER A 160 6.73 -5.71 12.95
N LEU A 161 6.39 -6.74 12.16
CA LEU A 161 6.38 -6.65 10.70
C LEU A 161 5.20 -5.83 10.17
N VAL A 162 4.05 -5.84 10.85
CA VAL A 162 2.88 -5.02 10.48
C VAL A 162 3.17 -3.53 10.60
N THR A 163 4.12 -3.12 11.46
CA THR A 163 4.58 -1.71 11.52
C THR A 163 5.06 -1.20 10.15
N LEU A 164 5.60 -2.07 9.28
CA LEU A 164 5.96 -1.70 7.90
C LEU A 164 4.75 -1.25 7.08
N ILE A 165 3.60 -1.89 7.27
CA ILE A 165 2.34 -1.56 6.60
C ILE A 165 1.76 -0.25 7.13
N GLU A 166 1.83 0.00 8.44
CA GLU A 166 1.38 1.26 9.04
C GLU A 166 2.17 2.44 8.50
N ILE A 167 3.50 2.35 8.52
CA ILE A 167 4.40 3.36 7.94
C ILE A 167 4.08 3.55 6.46
N TYR A 168 3.87 2.46 5.72
CA TYR A 168 3.54 2.51 4.30
C TYR A 168 2.22 3.26 4.04
N ILE A 169 1.15 2.97 4.78
CA ILE A 169 -0.14 3.66 4.61
C ILE A 169 0.01 5.16 4.79
N TYR A 170 0.71 5.59 5.85
CA TYR A 170 0.94 7.01 6.08
C TYR A 170 1.78 7.62 4.95
N ALA A 171 2.92 7.02 4.61
CA ALA A 171 3.82 7.57 3.61
C ALA A 171 3.20 7.59 2.20
N HIS A 172 2.66 6.45 1.74
CA HIS A 172 2.05 6.30 0.42
C HIS A 172 0.76 7.11 0.29
N GLY A 173 -0.14 7.02 1.27
CA GLY A 173 -1.40 7.74 1.27
C GLY A 173 -1.20 9.25 1.27
N LEU A 174 -0.29 9.75 2.14
CA LEU A 174 0.05 11.17 2.17
C LEU A 174 0.72 11.62 0.86
N MET A 175 1.68 10.85 0.34
CA MET A 175 2.35 11.17 -0.91
C MET A 175 1.36 11.23 -2.08
N GLY A 176 0.43 10.27 -2.19
CA GLY A 176 -0.59 10.26 -3.24
C GLY A 176 -1.54 11.46 -3.14
N LEU A 177 -1.97 11.82 -1.93
CA LEU A 177 -2.81 13.00 -1.70
C LEU A 177 -2.07 14.31 -1.98
N LEU A 178 -0.83 14.44 -1.53
CA LEU A 178 0.00 15.61 -1.79
C LEU A 178 0.27 15.77 -3.28
N HIS A 179 0.62 14.68 -3.98
CA HIS A 179 0.84 14.71 -5.42
C HIS A 179 -0.41 15.20 -6.17
N PHE A 180 -1.60 14.71 -5.79
CA PHE A 180 -2.86 15.23 -6.32
C PHE A 180 -3.06 16.73 -6.04
N VAL A 181 -2.82 17.19 -4.81
CA VAL A 181 -2.96 18.60 -4.43
C VAL A 181 -1.99 19.48 -5.23
N VAL A 182 -0.73 19.06 -5.38
CA VAL A 182 0.26 19.79 -6.18
C VAL A 182 -0.15 19.81 -7.65
N GLN A 183 -0.58 18.69 -8.22
CA GLN A 183 -1.04 18.64 -9.61
C GLN A 183 -2.25 19.55 -9.85
N ARG A 184 -3.22 19.58 -8.93
CA ARG A 184 -4.45 20.37 -9.06
C ARG A 184 -4.22 21.87 -8.90
N TYR A 185 -3.40 22.28 -7.92
CA TYR A 185 -3.29 23.70 -7.55
C TYR A 185 -1.96 24.35 -7.94
N PHE A 186 -0.91 23.55 -8.14
CA PHE A 186 0.42 24.05 -8.46
C PHE A 186 1.13 23.20 -9.53
N PRO A 187 0.51 22.99 -10.71
CA PRO A 187 1.00 22.07 -11.74
C PRO A 187 2.42 22.38 -12.22
N ARG A 188 2.87 23.64 -12.11
CA ARG A 188 4.26 24.04 -12.43
C ARG A 188 5.33 23.29 -11.63
N PHE A 189 4.99 22.73 -10.47
CA PHE A 189 5.90 21.94 -9.64
C PHE A 189 5.85 20.45 -9.96
N ILE A 190 4.96 19.99 -10.84
CA ILE A 190 5.01 18.62 -11.36
C ILE A 190 6.17 18.50 -12.35
N SER A 191 6.84 17.36 -12.30
CA SER A 191 7.88 16.96 -13.25
C SER A 191 7.35 16.94 -14.69
N ASP A 192 8.18 17.36 -15.63
CA ASP A 192 7.89 17.26 -17.06
C ASP A 192 8.42 15.93 -17.65
N ILE A 193 9.19 15.16 -16.86
CA ILE A 193 9.72 13.84 -17.24
C ILE A 193 8.61 12.80 -17.12
N LYS A 194 8.34 12.10 -18.22
CA LYS A 194 7.27 11.09 -18.31
C LYS A 194 7.80 9.66 -18.44
N GLU A 195 9.05 9.48 -18.88
CA GLU A 195 9.71 8.18 -19.11
C GLU A 195 11.13 8.14 -18.55
#